data_AF-A0A4D6KF17-F1
#
_entry.id   AF-A0A4D6KF17-F1
#
_cell.length_a   1.000
_cell.length_b   1.000
_cell.length_c   1.000
_cell.angle_alpha   90.00
_cell.angle_beta   90.00
_cell.angle_gamma   90.00
#
_symmetry.space_group_name_H-M   'P 1'
#
loop_
_entity.id
_entity.type
_entity.pdbx_description
1 polymer ?
#
loop_
_entity_poly.entity_id
_entity_poly.type
_entity_poly.pdbx_seq_one_letter_code
_entity_poly.pdbx_strand_id
1 'polypeptide(L)'
;MGNNNLSRRDVLAGVGSTAVIASSPLVVSAKEKYPSIEDSKYSDESVKDLAIELLGSTTRSKQPNHDRMAFSTSVFTGTVELFIATGVTKAEQTPDEIYQVTSESRTGALNLEWMKGNRLKFWRDGAVYKLKIPQSNKAFEPTVIESRPVPSDVQMEGEE
;
A
#
# COMPACT_ATOMS: atom_id res chain seq x y z
N MET A 1 -59.90 29.62 -18.21
CA MET A 1 -58.52 29.27 -18.63
C MET A 1 -57.58 29.75 -17.54
N GLY A 2 -57.00 28.83 -16.77
CA GLY A 2 -56.29 29.11 -15.54
C GLY A 2 -54.81 29.46 -15.76
N ASN A 3 -54.35 30.53 -15.11
CA ASN A 3 -52.95 30.90 -15.00
C ASN A 3 -52.39 30.35 -13.69
N ASN A 4 -51.71 29.21 -13.75
CA ASN A 4 -50.93 28.69 -12.62
C ASN A 4 -49.54 29.33 -12.65
N ASN A 5 -49.36 30.37 -11.83
CA ASN A 5 -48.05 30.91 -11.47
C ASN A 5 -47.29 29.88 -10.61
N LEU A 6 -46.58 28.97 -11.26
CA LEU A 6 -45.61 28.10 -10.62
C LEU A 6 -44.36 28.91 -10.29
N SER A 7 -44.29 29.35 -9.04
CA SER A 7 -43.15 29.95 -8.38
C SER A 7 -41.97 28.96 -8.36
N ARG A 8 -41.15 28.95 -9.41
CA ARG A 8 -39.91 28.14 -9.51
C ARG A 8 -38.78 28.80 -8.72
N ARG A 9 -38.89 28.73 -7.39
CA ARG A 9 -37.73 28.60 -6.52
C ARG A 9 -37.25 27.16 -6.66
N ASP A 10 -36.58 26.85 -7.76
CA ASP A 10 -35.84 25.59 -7.87
C ASP A 10 -34.39 25.87 -7.47
N VAL A 11 -34.16 25.46 -6.23
CA VAL A 11 -32.90 25.33 -5.52
C VAL A 11 -31.86 24.74 -6.46
N LEU A 12 -30.84 25.54 -6.77
CA LEU A 12 -29.55 25.05 -7.25
C LEU A 12 -28.94 24.20 -6.12
N ALA A 13 -29.33 22.92 -6.09
CA ALA A 13 -28.60 21.89 -5.40
C ALA A 13 -27.27 21.76 -6.14
N GLY A 14 -26.26 22.47 -5.62
CA GLY A 14 -24.87 22.35 -6.04
C GLY A 14 -24.48 20.89 -5.97
N VAL A 15 -24.46 20.27 -7.13
CA VAL A 15 -24.14 18.86 -7.32
C VAL A 15 -22.71 18.70 -6.84
N GLY A 16 -22.54 17.92 -5.77
CA GLY A 16 -21.24 17.61 -5.21
C GLY A 16 -20.32 17.12 -6.31
N SER A 17 -19.12 17.70 -6.38
CA SER A 17 -18.04 17.27 -7.24
C SER A 17 -17.67 15.83 -6.89
N THR A 18 -18.36 14.85 -7.47
CA THR A 18 -17.86 13.49 -7.54
C THR A 18 -16.70 13.52 -8.50
N ALA A 19 -15.50 13.70 -7.97
CA ALA A 19 -14.27 13.47 -8.69
C ALA A 19 -14.31 12.01 -9.17
N VAL A 20 -14.63 11.82 -10.45
CA VAL A 20 -14.48 10.54 -11.12
C VAL A 20 -12.96 10.35 -11.26
N ILE A 21 -12.37 9.69 -10.28
CA ILE A 21 -10.99 9.22 -10.37
C ILE A 21 -11.03 8.18 -11.48
N ALA A 22 -10.56 8.57 -12.68
CA ALA A 22 -10.26 7.65 -13.75
C ALA A 22 -9.18 6.70 -13.21
N SER A 23 -9.61 5.55 -12.71
CA SER A 23 -8.77 4.49 -12.22
C SER A 23 -8.06 3.88 -13.43
N SER A 24 -6.89 4.40 -13.77
CA SER A 24 -5.95 3.66 -14.61
C SER A 24 -5.59 2.39 -13.83
N PRO A 25 -5.93 1.19 -14.33
CA PRO A 25 -5.40 -0.02 -13.74
C PRO A 25 -3.89 0.04 -13.92
N LEU A 26 -3.16 0.09 -12.81
CA LEU A 26 -1.72 -0.10 -12.83
C LEU A 26 -1.48 -1.51 -13.35
N VAL A 27 -1.10 -1.60 -14.62
CA VAL A 27 -0.66 -2.83 -15.27
C VAL A 27 0.65 -3.25 -14.61
N VAL A 28 0.56 -3.95 -13.48
CA VAL A 28 1.62 -4.85 -13.07
C VAL A 28 1.32 -6.13 -13.83
N SER A 29 2.13 -6.39 -14.86
CA SER A 29 2.16 -7.63 -15.63
C SER A 29 1.76 -8.81 -14.77
N ALA A 30 0.89 -9.68 -15.29
CA ALA A 30 0.30 -10.85 -14.62
C ALA A 30 1.38 -11.82 -14.09
N LYS A 31 2.11 -11.42 -13.05
CA LYS A 31 3.01 -12.27 -12.30
C LYS A 31 2.12 -13.17 -11.45
N GLU A 32 2.26 -14.47 -11.60
CA GLU A 32 1.48 -15.42 -10.80
C GLU A 32 1.74 -15.24 -9.30
N LYS A 33 2.88 -14.65 -8.91
CA LYS A 33 3.29 -14.35 -7.54
C LYS A 33 4.11 -13.05 -7.45
N TYR A 34 4.17 -12.47 -6.25
CA TYR A 34 5.12 -11.38 -5.97
C TYR A 34 6.57 -11.88 -6.08
N PRO A 35 7.49 -11.08 -6.66
CA PRO A 35 8.91 -11.46 -6.72
C PRO A 35 9.53 -11.53 -5.32
N SER A 36 10.37 -12.53 -5.09
CA SER A 36 11.22 -12.64 -3.90
C SER A 36 12.40 -11.67 -4.01
N ILE A 37 12.86 -11.13 -2.88
CA ILE A 37 14.09 -10.32 -2.84
C ILE A 37 15.35 -11.20 -2.84
N GLU A 38 15.24 -12.50 -2.57
CA GLU A 38 16.37 -13.44 -2.67
C GLU A 38 16.96 -13.49 -4.09
N ASP A 39 16.20 -13.06 -5.11
CA ASP A 39 16.70 -12.89 -6.50
C ASP A 39 17.42 -11.54 -6.75
N SER A 40 17.75 -10.77 -5.70
CA SER A 40 18.34 -9.43 -5.80
C SER A 40 19.88 -9.42 -5.77
N LYS A 41 20.48 -8.21 -5.76
CA LYS A 41 21.94 -8.01 -5.69
C LYS A 41 22.55 -8.36 -4.31
N TYR A 42 21.72 -8.66 -3.32
CA TYR A 42 22.11 -8.97 -1.96
C TYR A 42 22.06 -10.49 -1.75
N SER A 43 22.97 -11.04 -0.94
CA SER A 43 22.88 -12.45 -0.53
C SER A 43 21.69 -12.67 0.40
N ASP A 44 21.14 -13.88 0.40
CA ASP A 44 19.97 -14.25 1.22
C ASP A 44 20.15 -13.91 2.70
N GLU A 45 21.36 -14.12 3.25
CA GLU A 45 21.69 -13.80 4.64
C GLU A 45 21.65 -12.29 4.90
N SER A 46 22.22 -11.48 4.00
CA SER A 46 22.16 -10.02 4.11
C SER A 46 20.74 -9.47 3.96
N VAL A 47 19.92 -10.07 3.10
CA VAL A 47 18.50 -9.69 2.95
C VAL A 47 17.74 -9.96 4.26
N LYS A 48 18.00 -11.10 4.90
CA LYS A 48 17.36 -11.50 6.16
C LYS A 48 17.80 -10.62 7.34
N ASP A 49 19.08 -10.31 7.44
CA ASP A 49 19.60 -9.42 8.49
C ASP A 49 19.06 -7.99 8.35
N LEU A 50 19.08 -7.44 7.14
CA LEU A 50 18.50 -6.12 6.86
C LEU A 50 17.00 -6.11 7.13
N ALA A 51 16.30 -7.20 6.84
CA ALA A 51 14.88 -7.30 7.12
C ALA A 51 14.56 -7.31 8.61
N ILE A 52 15.39 -7.93 9.45
CA ILE A 52 15.22 -7.87 10.90
C ILE A 52 15.32 -6.42 11.39
N GLU A 53 16.33 -5.68 10.91
CA GLU A 53 16.52 -4.26 11.24
C GLU A 53 15.32 -3.41 10.79
N LEU A 54 14.85 -3.62 9.55
CA LEU A 54 13.73 -2.88 8.96
C LEU A 54 12.39 -3.25 9.60
N LEU A 55 12.18 -4.51 9.96
CA LEU A 55 11.02 -4.95 10.75
C LEU A 55 11.08 -4.40 12.17
N GLY A 56 12.25 -3.99 12.67
CA GLY A 56 12.42 -3.22 13.89
C GLY A 56 11.99 -1.75 13.78
N SER A 57 11.82 -1.21 12.56
CA SER A 57 11.50 0.21 12.30
C SER A 57 9.99 0.56 12.40
N THR A 58 9.68 1.86 12.41
CA THR A 58 8.33 2.39 12.67
C THR A 58 7.31 2.13 11.55
N THR A 59 7.75 1.92 10.30
CA THR A 59 6.87 1.76 9.13
C THR A 59 6.56 0.30 8.83
N ARG A 60 5.93 -0.37 9.79
CA ARG A 60 5.51 -1.79 9.70
C ARG A 60 4.06 -2.03 10.11
N SER A 61 3.52 -3.15 9.68
CA SER A 61 2.19 -3.63 10.06
C SER A 61 2.20 -5.16 10.20
N LYS A 62 1.84 -5.67 11.37
CA LYS A 62 1.71 -7.11 11.61
C LYS A 62 0.34 -7.61 11.20
N GLN A 63 0.29 -8.75 10.53
CA GLN A 63 -0.98 -9.41 10.24
C GLN A 63 -1.53 -10.11 11.50
N PRO A 64 -2.81 -9.90 11.87
CA PRO A 64 -3.33 -10.42 13.15
C PRO A 64 -3.40 -11.96 13.25
N ASN A 65 -3.63 -12.65 12.12
CA ASN A 65 -4.00 -14.08 12.11
C ASN A 65 -3.00 -14.98 11.39
N HIS A 66 -1.89 -14.43 10.91
CA HIS A 66 -0.90 -15.16 10.13
C HIS A 66 0.50 -14.61 10.43
N ASP A 67 1.51 -15.46 10.23
CA ASP A 67 2.91 -15.15 10.54
C ASP A 67 3.52 -14.32 9.41
N ARG A 68 3.06 -13.07 9.30
CA ARG A 68 3.48 -12.13 8.27
C ARG A 68 3.51 -10.70 8.79
N MET A 69 4.43 -9.93 8.23
CA MET A 69 4.51 -8.49 8.43
C MET A 69 4.66 -7.78 7.10
N ALA A 70 3.98 -6.64 6.98
CA ALA A 70 4.18 -5.67 5.91
C ALA A 70 5.14 -4.59 6.42
N PHE A 71 6.06 -4.15 5.59
CA PHE A 71 6.96 -3.04 5.91
C PHE A 71 7.32 -2.28 4.64
N SER A 72 7.71 -1.02 4.78
CA SER A 72 8.15 -0.20 3.66
C SER A 72 9.59 0.23 3.82
N THR A 73 10.40 0.12 2.78
CA THR A 73 11.82 0.51 2.83
C THR A 73 12.33 0.95 1.45
N SER A 74 13.35 1.80 1.43
CA SER A 74 14.12 2.10 0.22
C SER A 74 15.40 1.28 0.06
N VAL A 75 15.78 0.51 1.09
CA VAL A 75 17.09 -0.17 1.15
C VAL A 75 17.31 -1.12 -0.04
N PHE A 76 16.29 -1.86 -0.47
CA PHE A 76 16.46 -2.88 -1.51
C PHE A 76 16.38 -2.32 -2.95
N THR A 77 15.70 -1.19 -3.15
CA THR A 77 15.29 -0.72 -4.49
C THR A 77 15.66 0.74 -4.77
N GLY A 78 16.13 1.49 -3.77
CA GLY A 78 16.41 2.93 -3.88
C GLY A 78 15.17 3.83 -3.75
N THR A 79 13.97 3.27 -3.84
CA THR A 79 12.67 3.94 -3.63
C THR A 79 11.91 3.25 -2.51
N VAL A 80 11.08 3.97 -1.73
CA VAL A 80 10.37 3.42 -0.58
C VAL A 80 9.25 2.45 -1.03
N GLU A 81 9.58 1.19 -1.25
CA GLU A 81 8.63 0.18 -1.72
C GLU A 81 8.02 -0.60 -0.55
N LEU A 82 6.86 -1.21 -0.82
CA LEU A 82 6.18 -2.12 0.09
C LEU A 82 6.70 -3.55 -0.07
N PHE A 83 7.02 -4.17 1.06
CA PHE A 83 7.46 -5.54 1.16
C PHE A 83 6.64 -6.33 2.19
N ILE A 84 6.57 -7.65 1.99
CA ILE A 84 5.95 -8.59 2.93
C ILE A 84 6.98 -9.63 3.35
N ALA A 85 7.24 -9.70 4.64
CA ALA A 85 7.99 -10.78 5.27
C ALA A 85 7.03 -11.89 5.72
N THR A 86 7.35 -13.14 5.43
CA THR A 86 6.61 -14.33 5.91
C THR A 86 7.42 -15.11 6.95
N GLY A 87 6.74 -15.96 7.73
CA GLY A 87 7.35 -16.72 8.83
C GLY A 87 7.58 -15.89 10.09
N VAL A 88 7.22 -14.61 10.09
CA VAL A 88 7.51 -13.67 11.17
C VAL A 88 6.27 -13.35 12.01
N THR A 89 6.41 -13.57 13.32
CA THR A 89 5.40 -13.19 14.32
C THR A 89 5.83 -11.99 15.14
N LYS A 90 7.13 -11.68 15.17
CA LYS A 90 7.75 -10.58 15.91
C LYS A 90 8.76 -9.86 15.01
N ALA A 91 9.10 -8.62 15.36
CA ALA A 91 9.98 -7.78 14.56
C ALA A 91 11.42 -8.29 14.52
N GLU A 92 11.84 -8.97 15.58
CA GLU A 92 13.21 -9.46 15.79
C GLU A 92 13.42 -10.85 15.18
N GLN A 93 12.38 -11.43 14.58
CA GLN A 93 12.43 -12.77 14.03
C GLN A 93 12.95 -12.71 12.59
N THR A 94 13.89 -13.60 12.26
CA THR A 94 14.35 -13.80 10.89
C THR A 94 13.18 -14.27 10.01
N PRO A 95 12.89 -13.56 8.89
CA PRO A 95 11.87 -14.00 7.96
C PRO A 95 12.30 -15.20 7.13
N ASP A 96 11.33 -16.06 6.82
CA ASP A 96 11.54 -17.20 5.92
C ASP A 96 11.77 -16.69 4.49
N GLU A 97 10.90 -15.79 4.04
CA GLU A 97 10.90 -15.22 2.70
C GLU A 97 10.44 -13.75 2.75
N ILE A 98 10.89 -12.97 1.76
CA ILE A 98 10.53 -11.55 1.63
C ILE A 98 10.12 -11.27 0.20
N TYR A 99 8.94 -10.68 0.07
CA TYR A 99 8.31 -10.40 -1.22
C TYR A 99 8.19 -8.91 -1.46
N GLN A 100 8.55 -8.45 -2.65
CA GLN A 100 8.28 -7.09 -3.09
C GLN A 100 6.87 -6.99 -3.67
N VAL A 101 6.04 -6.14 -3.07
CA VAL A 101 4.63 -5.97 -3.46
C VAL A 101 4.41 -4.80 -4.39
N THR A 102 5.15 -3.71 -4.18
CA THR A 102 5.14 -2.55 -5.08
C THR A 102 6.48 -2.40 -5.77
N SER A 103 6.45 -1.89 -6.98
CA SER A 103 7.63 -1.49 -7.74
C SER A 103 7.40 -0.09 -8.30
N GLU A 104 8.48 0.68 -8.45
CA GLU A 104 8.49 1.97 -9.14
C GLU A 104 7.54 3.03 -8.55
N SER A 105 7.37 3.01 -7.22
CA SER A 105 6.62 4.05 -6.53
C SER A 105 7.36 5.40 -6.60
N ARG A 106 6.63 6.49 -6.83
CA ARG A 106 7.24 7.84 -6.88
C ARG A 106 7.47 8.39 -5.48
N THR A 107 6.48 8.24 -4.61
CA THR A 107 6.52 8.77 -3.23
C THR A 107 6.61 7.68 -2.17
N GLY A 108 6.67 6.43 -2.59
CA GLY A 108 6.68 5.29 -1.70
C GLY A 108 5.32 4.83 -1.19
N ALA A 109 5.32 3.64 -0.58
CA ALA A 109 4.16 3.06 0.10
C ALA A 109 4.23 3.32 1.61
N LEU A 110 3.20 3.95 2.17
CA LEU A 110 3.15 4.45 3.55
C LEU A 110 1.85 4.03 4.25
N ASN A 111 1.73 4.29 5.55
CA ASN A 111 0.53 4.01 6.37
C ASN A 111 0.00 2.57 6.18
N LEU A 112 0.87 1.60 6.42
CA LEU A 112 0.57 0.19 6.23
C LEU A 112 -0.38 -0.32 7.31
N GLU A 113 -1.53 -0.84 6.91
CA GLU A 113 -2.56 -1.34 7.83
C GLU A 113 -3.14 -2.67 7.32
N TRP A 114 -2.94 -3.75 8.07
CA TRP A 114 -3.61 -5.00 7.80
C TRP A 114 -5.09 -4.95 8.20
N MET A 115 -5.94 -5.20 7.22
CA MET A 115 -7.39 -5.34 7.38
C MET A 115 -7.82 -6.81 7.39
N LYS A 116 -9.07 -7.05 7.80
CA LYS A 116 -9.68 -8.38 7.77
C LYS A 116 -9.64 -9.01 6.36
N GLY A 117 -9.43 -10.32 6.33
CA GLY A 117 -9.48 -11.13 5.10
C GLY A 117 -8.22 -11.01 4.22
N ASN A 118 -7.05 -10.87 4.85
CA ASN A 118 -5.74 -10.80 4.17
C ASN A 118 -5.66 -9.65 3.18
N ARG A 119 -6.15 -8.48 3.61
CA ARG A 119 -6.12 -7.25 2.83
C ARG A 119 -5.18 -6.28 3.52
N LEU A 120 -4.31 -5.66 2.76
CA LEU A 120 -3.45 -4.59 3.22
C LEU A 120 -3.98 -3.27 2.65
N LYS A 121 -4.11 -2.28 3.52
CA LYS A 121 -4.36 -0.90 3.16
C LYS A 121 -3.03 -0.15 3.24
N PHE A 122 -2.76 0.69 2.26
CA PHE A 122 -1.55 1.52 2.24
C PHE A 122 -1.82 2.78 1.42
N TRP A 123 -1.13 3.86 1.74
CA TRP A 123 -1.08 5.07 0.93
C TRP A 123 0.07 4.99 -0.05
N ARG A 124 -0.13 5.46 -1.29
CA ARG A 124 0.90 5.60 -2.31
C ARG A 124 0.49 6.68 -3.32
N ASP A 125 1.42 7.51 -3.77
CA ASP A 125 1.25 8.45 -4.90
C ASP A 125 -0.06 9.27 -4.85
N GLY A 126 -0.45 9.77 -3.67
CA GLY A 126 -1.66 10.61 -3.50
C GLY A 126 -2.98 9.84 -3.39
N ALA A 127 -2.93 8.52 -3.22
CA ALA A 127 -4.11 7.70 -3.04
C ALA A 127 -3.91 6.60 -2.00
N VAL A 128 -5.00 6.21 -1.36
CA VAL A 128 -5.08 5.05 -0.50
C VAL A 128 -5.55 3.86 -1.34
N TYR A 129 -4.77 2.80 -1.28
CA TYR A 129 -5.03 1.55 -1.95
C TYR A 129 -5.44 0.47 -0.94
N LYS A 130 -6.19 -0.50 -1.46
CA LYS A 130 -6.52 -1.75 -0.80
C LYS A 130 -6.06 -2.90 -1.68
N LEU A 131 -5.25 -3.79 -1.13
CA LEU A 131 -4.68 -4.91 -1.85
C LEU A 131 -4.96 -6.22 -1.12
N LYS A 132 -5.40 -7.25 -1.83
CA LYS A 132 -5.52 -8.61 -1.28
C LYS A 132 -4.18 -9.33 -1.43
N ILE A 133 -3.64 -9.84 -0.34
CA ILE A 133 -2.39 -10.59 -0.30
C ILE A 133 -2.71 -11.99 0.25
N PRO A 134 -3.08 -12.96 -0.61
CA PRO A 134 -3.45 -14.29 -0.15
C PRO A 134 -2.23 -15.05 0.39
N GLN A 135 -2.50 -16.18 1.05
CA GLN A 135 -1.41 -16.99 1.59
C GLN A 135 -0.49 -17.59 0.53
N SER A 136 -1.03 -17.84 -0.67
CA SER A 136 -0.29 -18.31 -1.83
C SER A 136 0.67 -17.28 -2.43
N ASN A 137 0.67 -16.04 -1.91
CA ASN A 137 1.43 -14.89 -2.41
C ASN A 137 1.16 -14.58 -3.90
N LYS A 138 -0.01 -15.01 -4.39
CA LYS A 138 -0.50 -14.65 -5.72
C LYS A 138 -0.68 -13.14 -5.81
N ALA A 139 -0.12 -12.54 -6.87
CA ALA A 139 -0.22 -11.10 -7.05
C ALA A 139 -1.64 -10.70 -7.45
N PHE A 140 -2.12 -9.62 -6.83
CA PHE A 140 -3.37 -8.95 -7.20
C PHE A 140 -3.10 -7.48 -7.51
N GLU A 141 -3.97 -6.89 -8.32
CA GLU A 141 -3.96 -5.46 -8.54
C GLU A 141 -4.52 -4.73 -7.30
N PRO A 142 -3.86 -3.66 -6.84
CA PRO A 142 -4.38 -2.85 -5.75
C PRO A 142 -5.56 -2.00 -6.25
N THR A 143 -6.65 -1.98 -5.48
CA THR A 143 -7.82 -1.15 -5.77
C THR A 143 -7.68 0.19 -5.05
N VAL A 144 -7.81 1.30 -5.78
CA VAL A 144 -7.92 2.64 -5.17
C VAL A 144 -9.22 2.70 -4.38
N ILE A 145 -9.15 3.13 -3.12
CA ILE A 145 -10.33 3.29 -2.27
C ILE A 145 -10.58 4.75 -1.88
N GLU A 146 -9.57 5.60 -1.94
CA GLU A 146 -9.67 7.01 -1.57
C GLU A 146 -8.50 7.79 -2.20
N SER A 147 -8.74 8.99 -2.71
CA SER A 147 -7.65 9.94 -3.01
C SER A 147 -7.38 10.79 -1.78
N ARG A 148 -6.12 10.86 -1.36
CA ARG A 148 -5.72 11.59 -0.16
C ARG A 148 -4.30 12.15 -0.33
N PRO A 149 -4.02 13.40 0.08
CA PRO A 149 -2.65 13.91 0.11
C PRO A 149 -1.75 13.04 1.00
N VAL A 150 -0.44 13.26 0.90
CA VAL A 150 0.57 12.57 1.72
C VAL A 150 0.14 12.57 3.19
N PRO A 151 0.18 11.43 3.89
CA PRO A 151 -0.21 11.37 5.29
C PRO A 151 0.65 12.31 6.15
N SER A 152 0.00 13.09 7.01
CA SER A 152 0.63 14.08 7.88
C SER A 152 1.58 13.47 8.91
N ASP A 153 1.41 12.18 9.20
CA ASP A 153 2.20 11.41 10.17
C ASP A 153 3.58 11.00 9.60
N VAL A 154 3.81 11.27 8.32
CA VAL A 154 5.09 11.07 7.65
C VAL A 154 5.87 12.39 7.78
N GLN A 155 6.60 12.54 8.88
CA GLN A 155 7.74 13.45 8.87
C GLN A 155 8.73 12.86 7.86
N MET A 156 8.68 13.33 6.61
CA MET A 156 9.89 13.30 5.81
C MET A 156 10.86 14.16 6.59
N GLU A 157 11.85 13.54 7.23
CA GLU A 157 12.97 14.28 7.79
C GLU A 157 13.55 15.09 6.63
N GLY A 158 13.16 16.37 6.59
CA GLY A 158 13.79 17.33 5.72
C GLY A 158 15.21 17.47 6.24
N GLU A 159 16.17 17.04 5.45
CA GLU A 159 17.54 17.53 5.55
C GLU A 159 17.47 19.06 5.42
N GLU A 160 17.77 19.77 6.51
CA GLU A 160 18.18 21.18 6.49
C GLU A 160 19.60 21.32 5.92
#